data_AF-A0A8E2B1A9-F1
#
_entry.id   AF-A0A8E2B1A9-F1
#
_cell.length_a   1.000
_cell.length_b   1.000
_cell.length_c   1.000
_cell.angle_alpha   90.00
_cell.angle_beta   90.00
_cell.angle_gamma   90.00
#
_symmetry.space_group_name_H-M   'P 1'
#
loop_
_entity.id
_entity.type
_entity.pdbx_description
1 polymer ?
#
loop_
_entity_poly.entity_id
_entity_poly.type
_entity_poly.pdbx_seq_one_letter_code
_entity_poly.pdbx_strand_id
1 'polypeptide(L)' 'MAYGRYPRWRGRGFATRAVIKVEPEDASSSAVARRTRFTLSGQLSEDGAVFDRYFLDLG' A
#
# COMPACT_ATOMS: atom_id res chain seq x y z
N MET A 1 -3.75 -11.85 -12.92
CA MET A 1 -2.31 -11.47 -12.81
C MET A 1 -2.06 -10.06 -13.35
N ALA A 2 -2.68 -9.06 -12.73
CA ALA A 2 -2.47 -7.67 -13.10
C ALA A 2 -1.49 -6.98 -12.14
N TYR A 3 -0.18 -7.18 -12.33
CA TYR A 3 0.85 -6.20 -11.92
C TYR A 3 0.90 -5.02 -12.92
N GLY A 4 -0.26 -4.61 -13.42
CA GLY A 4 -0.43 -3.60 -14.45
C GLY A 4 -0.62 -2.22 -13.83
N ARG A 5 0.32 -1.31 -14.12
CA ARG A 5 0.42 0.08 -13.67
C ARG A 5 1.11 0.28 -12.32
N TYR A 6 2.39 -0.05 -12.27
CA TYR A 6 3.31 0.85 -11.56
C TYR A 6 3.21 2.24 -12.20
N PRO A 7 2.80 3.29 -11.48
CA PRO A 7 2.68 4.61 -12.08
C PRO A 7 4.07 5.15 -12.39
N ARG A 8 4.14 6.05 -13.37
CA ARG A 8 5.33 6.68 -13.98
C ARG A 8 6.33 7.38 -13.04
N TRP A 9 6.13 7.30 -11.72
CA TRP A 9 6.97 7.92 -10.69
C TRP A 9 8.04 6.99 -10.10
N ARG A 10 8.05 5.69 -10.40
CA ARG A 10 9.12 4.80 -9.95
C ARG A 10 10.39 5.07 -10.77
N GLY A 11 11.51 5.35 -10.07
CA GLY A 11 12.83 5.55 -10.69
C GLY A 11 13.28 7.01 -10.85
N ARG A 12 12.49 8.00 -10.40
CA ARG A 12 12.84 9.43 -10.57
C ARG A 12 13.23 10.18 -9.29
N GLY A 13 13.28 9.51 -8.13
CA GLY A 13 13.69 10.13 -6.87
C GLY A 13 12.69 11.12 -6.25
N PHE A 14 11.44 11.16 -6.74
CA PHE A 14 10.36 12.04 -6.23
C PHE A 14 9.17 11.22 -5.72
N ALA A 15 9.40 10.16 -4.96
CA ALA A 15 8.30 9.43 -4.34
C ALA A 15 7.73 10.29 -3.21
N THR A 16 6.66 11.04 -3.49
CA THR A 16 5.97 11.86 -2.48
C THR A 16 5.05 11.04 -1.58
N ARG A 17 4.79 9.77 -1.93
CA ARG A 17 3.89 8.90 -1.19
C ARG A 17 4.31 7.44 -1.27
N ALA A 18 4.50 6.79 -0.12
CA ALA A 18 4.62 5.35 -0.02
C ALA A 18 3.24 4.69 0.06
N VAL A 19 3.10 3.52 -0.57
CA VAL A 19 1.87 2.72 -0.58
C VAL A 19 2.23 1.28 -0.21
N ILE A 20 1.46 0.68 0.70
CA ILE A 20 1.55 -0.75 1.02
C ILE A 20 0.17 -1.40 0.88
N LYS A 21 0.17 -2.63 0.34
CA LYS A 21 -1.00 -3.52 0.28
C LYS A 21 -0.78 -4.61 1.32
N VAL A 22 -1.74 -4.82 2.20
CA VAL A 22 -1.67 -5.83 3.27
C VAL A 22 -2.91 -6.71 3.16
N GLU A 23 -2.73 -8.03 3.21
CA GLU A 23 -3.87 -8.93 3.33
C GLU A 23 -4.55 -8.70 4.69
N PRO A 24 -5.89 -8.53 4.75
CA PRO A 24 -6.60 -8.19 5.98
C PRO A 24 -6.46 -9.30 7.04
N GLU A 25 -6.19 -10.53 6.61
CA GLU A 25 -5.90 -11.68 7.46
C GLU A 25 -4.45 -11.70 8.02
N ASP A 26 -3.53 -10.92 7.45
CA ASP A 26 -2.16 -10.79 7.94
C ASP A 26 -2.03 -9.67 8.99
N ALA A 27 -2.41 -10.01 10.23
CA ALA A 27 -2.40 -9.09 11.37
C ALA A 27 -1.00 -8.51 11.65
N SER A 28 0.07 -9.27 11.41
CA SER A 28 1.46 -8.84 11.61
C SER A 28 1.84 -7.68 10.68
N SER A 29 1.50 -7.78 9.40
CA SER A 29 1.77 -6.73 8.41
C SER A 29 0.95 -5.47 8.69
N SER A 30 -0.30 -5.61 9.13
CA SER A 30 -1.15 -4.46 9.51
C SER A 30 -0.60 -3.71 10.73
N ALA A 31 0.00 -4.44 11.69
CA ALA A 31 0.61 -3.85 12.86
C ALA A 31 1.84 -3.02 12.50
N VAL A 32 2.67 -3.50 11.56
CA VAL A 32 3.83 -2.75 11.05
C VAL A 32 3.38 -1.48 10.34
N ALA A 33 2.36 -1.57 9.47
CA ALA A 33 1.78 -0.42 8.77
C ALA A 33 1.34 0.69 9.73
N ARG A 34 0.53 0.33 10.73
CA ARG A 34 0.03 1.26 11.73
C ARG A 34 1.15 1.87 12.57
N ARG A 35 2.16 1.07 12.92
CA ARG A 35 3.30 1.51 13.75
C ARG A 35 4.24 2.46 13.02
N THR A 36 4.28 2.39 11.69
CA THR A 36 5.16 3.21 10.84
C THR A 36 4.45 4.44 10.26
N ARG A 37 3.35 4.88 10.91
CA ARG A 37 2.52 6.02 10.52
C ARG A 37 1.85 5.90 9.15
N PHE A 38 1.74 4.69 8.60
CA PHE A 38 0.91 4.51 7.42
C PHE A 38 -0.56 4.61 7.83
N THR A 39 -1.30 5.45 7.12
CA THR A 39 -2.73 5.65 7.32
C THR A 39 -3.51 4.70 6.42
N LEU A 40 -4.47 3.98 7.00
CA LEU A 40 -5.40 3.17 6.23
C LEU A 40 -6.24 4.10 5.35
N SER A 41 -6.18 3.89 4.04
CA SER A 41 -6.89 4.72 3.07
C SER A 41 -8.05 4.00 2.40
N GLY A 42 -8.21 2.70 2.64
CA GLY A 42 -9.31 1.90 2.14
C GLY A 42 -8.90 0.46 1.84
N GLN A 43 -9.80 -0.28 1.22
CA GLN A 43 -9.57 -1.66 0.79
C GLN A 43 -9.56 -1.72 -0.73
N LEU A 44 -8.67 -2.53 -1.28
CA LEU A 44 -8.57 -2.82 -2.70
C LEU A 44 -8.92 -4.29 -2.91
N SER A 45 -9.92 -4.57 -3.74
CA SER A 45 -10.14 -5.93 -4.24
C SER A 45 -9.41 -6.10 -5.57
N GLU A 46 -8.52 -7.09 -5.66
CA GLU A 46 -7.72 -7.39 -6.85
C GLU A 46 -7.64 -8.91 -7.04
N ASP A 47 -7.94 -9.41 -8.25
CA ASP A 47 -7.92 -10.84 -8.60
C ASP A 47 -8.70 -11.74 -7.60
N GLY A 48 -9.78 -11.22 -6.98
CA GLY A 48 -10.62 -11.95 -6.02
C GLY A 48 -10.14 -11.91 -4.56
N ALA A 49 -8.97 -11.33 -4.29
CA ALA A 49 -8.48 -11.09 -2.94
C ALA A 49 -8.76 -9.65 -2.49
N VAL A 50 -9.08 -9.46 -1.21
CA VAL A 50 -9.26 -8.14 -0.60
C VAL A 50 -7.97 -7.79 0.13
N PHE A 51 -7.47 -6.58 -0.07
CA PHE A 51 -6.28 -6.06 0.60
C PHE A 51 -6.61 -4.73 1.28
N ASP A 52 -6.09 -4.53 2.49
CA ASP A 52 -6.03 -3.22 3.11
C ASP A 52 -4.93 -2.39 2.44
N ARG A 53 -5.28 -1.16 2.07
CA ARG A 53 -4.37 -0.21 1.43
C ARG A 53 -3.98 0.88 2.42
N TYR A 54 -2.70 0.93 2.75
CA TYR A 54 -2.15 1.99 3.59
C TYR A 54 -1.22 2.90 2.81
N PHE A 55 -1.15 4.15 3.25
CA PHE A 55 -0.26 5.14 2.65
C PHE A 55 0.48 5.95 3.69
N LEU A 56 1.68 6.38 3.32
CA LEU A 56 2.48 7.34 4.08
C LEU A 56 2.91 8.45 3.13
N ASP A 57 2.66 9.69 3.50
CA ASP A 57 3.22 10.84 2.80
C ASP A 57 4.70 11.00 3.16
N LEU A 58 5.55 11.24 2.16
CA LEU A 58 7.00 11.31 2.30
C LEU A 58 7.54 12.72 2.05
N GLY A 59 6.68 13.75 2.12
CA GLY A 59 7.02 15.15 1.87
C GLY A 59 8.24 15.67 2.61
#